data_AF-A0A7X6YCJ8-F1
#
_entry.id   AF-A0A7X6YCJ8-F1
#
_cell.length_a   1.000
_cell.length_b   1.000
_cell.length_c   1.000
_cell.angle_alpha   90.00
_cell.angle_beta   90.00
_cell.angle_gamma   90.00
#
_symmetry.space_group_name_H-M   'P 1'
#
loop_
_entity.id
_entity.type
_entity.pdbx_description
1 polymer ?
#
loop_
_entity_poly.entity_id
_entity_poly.type
_entity_poly.pdbx_seq_one_letter_code
_entity_poly.pdbx_strand_id
1 'polypeptide(L)'
;MPPPTATRSCFDIFYNRHNSLKISHWLDTLLVDYGTFIGAPPGQYQEPPPEYVYASDVSVFFDRDLDFGDAPDAPFPTLLANDGARHVIVPSVFLGAGIDGESDGQPDATATGDDVAGIDDEDGIAFTTPLISGYGASLDAQCSVPGFLSAWIDFNGNGSWADANEQILTVAPMNGGLNSLGFSVPAGLGPGVRMARFRFTTLQTPIAYTGLLEDGEVEDVTVMIQLLDFGDAPDKPYRTLLINDGARHAMPSALYLGAVAPDAEPDGLPGPLAQGDDATGDDDEDGVALVGALVRGSNATFRVVASAGGLLNAWIDFNQNGSWADPADQIVADSALASGTNALVIAVPTGAALGDTFARFRFSSAAALLPFGLAADGEVEDYRFTVYQPAPIGGIAITNMVHAASNATGVIRWNGQSPTVYETQYVNALSTGMTWTTWGHAVPGPPYEQTNSVSSLTQRFYRVTAPYTAP
;
A
#
# COMPACT_ATOMS: atom_id res chain seq x y z
N MET A 1 -53.49 -48.38 83.10
CA MET A 1 -52.22 -47.65 83.15
C MET A 1 -51.59 -47.70 81.76
N PRO A 2 -51.63 -46.60 80.99
CA PRO A 2 -51.05 -46.56 79.66
C PRO A 2 -49.53 -46.25 79.75
N PRO A 3 -48.67 -46.96 79.00
CA PRO A 3 -47.23 -46.67 78.92
C PRO A 3 -46.92 -45.57 77.87
N PRO A 4 -45.75 -44.92 77.97
CA PRO A 4 -45.54 -43.55 77.50
C PRO A 4 -45.09 -43.44 76.04
N THR A 5 -45.44 -42.29 75.46
CA THR A 5 -45.10 -41.75 74.14
C THR A 5 -43.59 -41.57 73.91
N ALA A 6 -43.08 -42.12 72.81
CA ALA A 6 -41.73 -41.88 72.32
C ALA A 6 -41.64 -40.51 71.61
N THR A 7 -40.77 -39.64 72.12
CA THR A 7 -40.34 -38.40 71.47
C THR A 7 -39.33 -38.69 70.37
N ARG A 8 -39.65 -38.33 69.11
CA ARG A 8 -38.70 -38.35 68.00
C ARG A 8 -37.69 -37.21 68.18
N SER A 9 -36.41 -37.52 68.38
CA SER A 9 -35.33 -36.54 68.25
C SER A 9 -35.07 -36.29 66.77
N CYS A 10 -35.27 -35.04 66.33
CA CYS A 10 -34.71 -34.53 65.09
C CYS A 10 -33.18 -34.61 65.19
N PHE A 11 -32.55 -35.44 64.36
CA PHE A 11 -31.10 -35.38 64.17
C PHE A 11 -30.81 -34.22 63.21
N ASP A 12 -30.24 -33.16 63.76
CA ASP A 12 -29.71 -32.02 63.03
C ASP A 12 -28.48 -32.47 62.23
N ILE A 13 -28.59 -32.47 60.91
CA ILE A 13 -27.59 -33.03 59.96
C ILE A 13 -26.34 -32.13 59.81
N PHE A 14 -26.28 -30.97 60.47
CA PHE A 14 -25.20 -30.00 60.28
C PHE A 14 -24.09 -30.01 61.36
N TYR A 15 -23.71 -31.18 61.87
CA TYR A 15 -22.69 -31.27 62.93
C TYR A 15 -21.23 -31.45 62.47
N ASN A 16 -20.90 -31.33 61.18
CA ASN A 16 -19.50 -31.39 60.74
C ASN A 16 -19.07 -30.08 60.05
N ARG A 17 -18.47 -29.19 60.84
CA ARG A 17 -17.83 -27.96 60.37
C ARG A 17 -16.42 -28.26 59.88
N HIS A 18 -16.20 -28.23 58.57
CA HIS A 18 -14.92 -27.79 58.01
C HIS A 18 -15.18 -26.80 56.87
N ASN A 19 -14.41 -25.72 56.90
CA ASN A 19 -14.38 -24.54 56.02
C ASN A 19 -15.57 -24.39 55.07
N SER A 20 -16.57 -23.64 55.53
CA SER A 20 -17.60 -23.05 54.67
C SER A 20 -17.00 -22.58 53.35
N LEU A 21 -17.40 -23.22 52.25
CA LEU A 21 -17.21 -22.71 50.90
C LEU A 21 -17.89 -21.34 50.85
N LYS A 22 -17.10 -20.28 50.95
CA LYS A 22 -17.60 -18.91 50.83
C LYS A 22 -17.70 -18.61 49.34
N ILE A 23 -18.91 -18.66 48.82
CA ILE A 23 -19.22 -18.22 47.46
C ILE A 23 -19.77 -16.81 47.60
N SER A 24 -19.09 -15.83 47.02
CA SER A 24 -19.45 -14.41 47.08
C SER A 24 -20.35 -13.95 45.93
N HIS A 25 -20.76 -14.86 45.04
CA HIS A 25 -21.48 -14.57 43.81
C HIS A 25 -22.76 -15.44 43.71
N TRP A 26 -23.70 -15.06 42.85
CA TRP A 26 -24.93 -15.82 42.60
C TRP A 26 -24.63 -17.12 41.82
N LEU A 27 -25.33 -18.20 42.14
CA LEU A 27 -25.25 -19.51 41.46
C LEU A 27 -26.55 -19.74 40.70
N ASP A 28 -26.48 -19.94 39.39
CA ASP A 28 -27.68 -20.22 38.59
C ASP A 28 -28.06 -21.72 38.60
N THR A 29 -27.08 -22.63 38.57
CA THR A 29 -27.38 -24.07 38.62
C THR A 29 -26.35 -24.84 39.44
N LEU A 30 -26.82 -25.63 40.41
CA LEU A 30 -26.01 -26.60 41.14
C LEU A 30 -26.39 -28.00 40.64
N LEU A 31 -25.55 -28.62 39.82
CA LEU A 31 -25.69 -30.05 39.53
C LEU A 31 -24.99 -30.84 40.63
N VAL A 32 -25.78 -31.68 41.31
CA VAL A 32 -25.27 -32.66 42.27
C VAL A 32 -25.36 -34.02 41.60
N ASP A 33 -24.23 -34.58 41.20
CA ASP A 33 -24.16 -35.97 40.76
C ASP A 33 -24.22 -36.89 41.99
N TYR A 34 -25.32 -37.64 42.11
CA TYR A 34 -25.38 -38.77 43.01
C TYR A 34 -24.79 -39.96 42.24
N GLY A 35 -23.46 -40.06 42.23
CA GLY A 35 -22.72 -40.99 41.39
C GLY A 35 -23.30 -42.41 41.33
N THR A 36 -23.14 -43.06 40.18
CA THR A 36 -23.64 -44.43 39.96
C THR A 36 -22.97 -45.44 40.88
N PHE A 37 -23.79 -46.21 41.61
CA PHE A 37 -23.35 -47.28 42.49
C PHE A 37 -22.76 -48.46 41.69
N ILE A 38 -21.43 -48.64 41.69
CA ILE A 38 -20.79 -49.82 41.10
C ILE A 38 -20.60 -50.88 42.18
N GLY A 39 -21.44 -51.93 42.17
CA GLY A 39 -21.10 -53.21 42.82
C GLY A 39 -22.03 -53.79 43.90
N ALA A 40 -23.36 -53.55 43.89
CA ALA A 40 -24.26 -54.28 44.80
C ALA A 40 -24.79 -55.60 44.17
N PRO A 41 -24.73 -56.76 44.86
CA PRO A 41 -25.46 -57.96 44.46
C PRO A 41 -26.98 -57.74 44.58
N PRO A 42 -27.82 -58.44 43.81
CA PRO A 42 -29.26 -58.22 43.82
C PRO A 42 -29.88 -58.76 45.12
N GLY A 43 -30.26 -57.87 46.03
CA GLY A 43 -30.91 -58.20 47.30
C GLY A 43 -31.62 -56.98 47.90
N GLN A 44 -32.66 -57.21 48.70
CA GLN A 44 -33.55 -56.16 49.22
C GLN A 44 -32.79 -55.08 50.00
N TYR A 45 -33.13 -53.82 49.72
CA TYR A 45 -32.55 -52.60 50.29
C TYR A 45 -32.23 -52.75 51.79
N GLN A 46 -30.94 -52.75 52.09
CA GLN A 46 -30.40 -52.61 53.43
C GLN A 46 -29.53 -51.34 53.41
N GLU A 47 -29.84 -50.36 54.26
CA GLU A 47 -29.05 -49.12 54.33
C GLU A 47 -27.58 -49.45 54.64
N PRO A 48 -26.62 -48.85 53.93
CA PRO A 48 -25.20 -49.11 54.15
C PRO A 48 -24.74 -48.57 55.51
N PRO A 49 -23.75 -49.22 56.16
CA PRO A 49 -23.24 -48.79 57.47
C PRO A 49 -22.52 -47.42 57.41
N PRO A 50 -22.44 -46.69 58.54
CA PRO A 50 -22.13 -45.25 58.58
C PRO A 50 -20.65 -44.88 58.38
N GLU A 51 -19.83 -45.73 57.76
CA GLU A 51 -18.38 -45.50 57.58
C GLU A 51 -17.95 -45.28 56.12
N TYR A 52 -18.88 -45.01 55.20
CA TYR A 52 -18.55 -44.67 53.82
C TYR A 52 -18.65 -43.16 53.58
N VAL A 53 -17.49 -42.53 53.38
CA VAL A 53 -17.39 -41.15 52.89
C VAL A 53 -17.79 -41.16 51.42
N TYR A 54 -18.92 -40.52 51.09
CA TYR A 54 -19.22 -40.16 49.70
C TYR A 54 -18.20 -39.08 49.30
N ALA A 55 -17.29 -39.41 48.37
CA ALA A 55 -16.58 -38.39 47.63
C ALA A 55 -17.59 -37.78 46.65
N SER A 56 -18.39 -36.83 47.13
CA SER A 56 -19.12 -35.94 46.24
C SER A 56 -18.12 -34.91 45.72
N ASP A 57 -17.63 -35.10 44.51
CA ASP A 57 -16.94 -34.02 43.81
C ASP A 57 -18.00 -32.96 43.47
N VAL A 58 -17.96 -31.84 44.19
CA VAL A 58 -18.76 -30.67 43.83
C VAL A 58 -18.01 -29.96 42.71
N SER A 59 -18.40 -30.20 41.47
CA SER A 59 -17.97 -29.40 40.32
C SER A 59 -18.77 -28.10 40.29
N VAL A 60 -18.16 -26.98 40.69
CA VAL A 60 -18.71 -25.65 40.49
C VAL A 60 -18.30 -25.20 39.09
N PHE A 61 -19.23 -25.19 38.15
CA PHE A 61 -19.03 -24.52 36.86
C PHE A 61 -19.29 -23.03 37.08
N PHE A 62 -18.24 -22.22 36.96
CA PHE A 62 -18.43 -20.80 36.70
C PHE A 62 -18.72 -20.72 35.21
N ASP A 63 -19.96 -20.43 34.84
CA ASP A 63 -20.25 -19.94 33.50
C ASP A 63 -19.59 -18.56 33.46
N ARG A 64 -18.38 -18.53 32.93
CA ARG A 64 -17.69 -17.28 32.64
C ARG A 64 -18.08 -16.99 31.22
N ASP A 65 -18.74 -15.86 30.99
CA ASP A 65 -18.90 -15.36 29.64
C ASP A 65 -17.48 -15.08 29.12
N LEU A 66 -17.20 -15.67 27.97
CA LEU A 66 -15.91 -15.60 27.30
C LEU A 66 -16.14 -14.85 26.00
N ASP A 67 -15.23 -13.94 25.70
CA ASP A 67 -15.10 -13.35 24.39
C ASP A 67 -14.05 -14.19 23.61
N PHE A 68 -14.36 -14.58 22.38
CA PHE A 68 -13.50 -15.28 21.44
C PHE A 68 -13.40 -14.48 20.15
N GLY A 69 -12.26 -14.60 19.44
CA GLY A 69 -12.20 -14.07 18.08
C GLY A 69 -12.92 -14.95 17.06
N ASP A 70 -12.82 -14.54 15.80
CA ASP A 70 -13.59 -15.05 14.67
C ASP A 70 -12.75 -15.22 13.38
N ALA A 71 -11.42 -15.18 13.49
CA ALA A 71 -10.54 -15.56 12.38
C ALA A 71 -10.84 -16.99 11.86
N PRO A 72 -10.61 -17.29 10.57
CA PRO A 72 -10.94 -18.58 9.97
C PRO A 72 -10.26 -19.78 10.66
N ASP A 73 -11.04 -20.81 10.99
CA ASP A 73 -10.55 -22.07 11.60
C ASP A 73 -10.91 -23.28 10.73
N ALA A 74 -9.98 -24.11 10.27
CA ALA A 74 -8.52 -23.97 10.21
C ALA A 74 -8.11 -23.10 9.00
N PRO A 75 -6.98 -22.38 9.01
CA PRO A 75 -5.74 -22.73 9.74
C PRO A 75 -5.47 -21.98 11.06
N PHE A 76 -6.19 -20.90 11.37
CA PHE A 76 -5.95 -20.14 12.60
C PHE A 76 -6.54 -20.86 13.82
N PRO A 77 -5.96 -20.68 15.02
CA PRO A 77 -6.52 -21.19 16.26
C PRO A 77 -7.60 -20.24 16.79
N THR A 78 -8.86 -20.48 16.41
CA THR A 78 -10.00 -19.64 16.83
C THR A 78 -10.97 -20.43 17.69
N LEU A 79 -11.24 -21.68 17.33
CA LEU A 79 -12.10 -22.55 18.12
C LEU A 79 -11.40 -23.00 19.42
N LEU A 80 -12.17 -23.23 20.47
CA LEU A 80 -11.74 -23.76 21.76
C LEU A 80 -11.04 -25.12 21.61
N ALA A 81 -11.48 -25.93 20.63
CA ALA A 81 -10.85 -27.20 20.28
C ALA A 81 -9.37 -27.05 19.86
N ASN A 82 -8.99 -25.87 19.35
CA ASN A 82 -7.64 -25.50 18.92
C ASN A 82 -6.94 -24.55 19.91
N ASP A 83 -7.47 -24.44 21.13
CA ASP A 83 -7.05 -23.49 22.17
C ASP A 83 -7.08 -22.04 21.68
N GLY A 84 -8.16 -21.65 20.97
CA GLY A 84 -8.36 -20.28 20.51
C GLY A 84 -8.18 -19.23 21.60
N ALA A 85 -7.72 -18.04 21.18
CA ALA A 85 -7.66 -16.89 22.06
C ALA A 85 -9.05 -16.61 22.61
N ARG A 86 -9.12 -16.40 23.91
CA ARG A 86 -10.38 -16.07 24.59
C ARG A 86 -10.13 -15.32 25.88
N HIS A 87 -11.03 -14.43 26.24
CA HIS A 87 -10.91 -13.58 27.41
C HIS A 87 -12.16 -13.72 28.29
N VAL A 88 -11.98 -13.78 29.61
CA VAL A 88 -13.12 -13.67 30.52
C VAL A 88 -13.64 -12.24 30.44
N ILE A 89 -14.92 -12.08 30.13
CA ILE A 89 -15.51 -10.75 29.99
C ILE A 89 -15.50 -10.05 31.34
N VAL A 90 -14.80 -8.92 31.37
CA VAL A 90 -14.91 -7.92 32.43
C VAL A 90 -15.54 -6.70 31.78
N PRO A 91 -16.79 -6.32 32.10
CA PRO A 91 -17.56 -5.31 31.35
C PRO A 91 -16.96 -3.89 31.24
N SER A 92 -15.78 -3.65 31.81
CA SER A 92 -15.04 -2.39 31.73
C SER A 92 -13.68 -2.51 31.05
N VAL A 93 -13.32 -3.68 30.50
CA VAL A 93 -12.03 -3.93 29.86
C VAL A 93 -12.31 -4.51 28.48
N PHE A 94 -12.25 -3.64 27.48
CA PHE A 94 -12.58 -3.91 26.08
C PHE A 94 -11.99 -2.81 25.20
N LEU A 95 -11.99 -3.02 23.90
CA LEU A 95 -11.65 -2.13 22.80
C LEU A 95 -12.96 -1.63 22.16
N GLY A 96 -12.92 -0.41 21.61
CA GLY A 96 -14.09 0.13 20.92
C GLY A 96 -15.26 0.48 21.83
N ALA A 97 -16.49 0.10 21.45
CA ALA A 97 -17.75 0.57 22.04
C ALA A 97 -18.43 -0.45 22.98
N GLY A 98 -18.12 -1.73 22.86
CA GLY A 98 -18.76 -2.82 23.58
C GLY A 98 -17.84 -4.03 23.69
N ILE A 99 -18.38 -5.08 24.28
CA ILE A 99 -17.82 -6.44 24.27
C ILE A 99 -19.01 -7.36 24.45
N ASP A 100 -19.11 -8.43 23.67
CA ASP A 100 -20.03 -9.51 23.94
C ASP A 100 -19.31 -10.86 24.05
N GLY A 101 -20.02 -11.97 23.89
CA GLY A 101 -19.55 -13.23 24.46
C GLY A 101 -20.19 -14.47 23.90
N GLU A 102 -19.33 -15.44 23.60
CA GLU A 102 -19.64 -16.66 22.88
C GLU A 102 -19.28 -17.90 23.71
N SER A 103 -19.94 -19.00 23.38
CA SER A 103 -19.57 -20.31 23.93
C SER A 103 -18.30 -20.91 23.29
N ASP A 104 -17.97 -20.44 22.08
CA ASP A 104 -16.82 -20.85 21.25
C ASP A 104 -16.64 -19.79 20.14
N GLY A 105 -15.46 -19.73 19.51
CA GLY A 105 -15.17 -18.74 18.46
C GLY A 105 -16.06 -18.91 17.23
N GLN A 106 -16.25 -17.82 16.47
CA GLN A 106 -17.17 -17.75 15.32
C GLN A 106 -16.43 -17.61 13.98
N PRO A 107 -15.59 -18.58 13.57
CA PRO A 107 -14.69 -18.41 12.45
C PRO A 107 -15.42 -18.09 11.14
N ASP A 108 -15.02 -16.99 10.49
CA ASP A 108 -15.46 -16.65 9.15
C ASP A 108 -14.30 -16.10 8.29
N ALA A 109 -14.55 -15.82 7.01
CA ALA A 109 -13.49 -15.43 6.09
C ALA A 109 -13.05 -13.97 6.25
N THR A 110 -13.92 -13.12 6.81
CA THR A 110 -13.69 -11.69 6.94
C THR A 110 -13.35 -11.23 8.34
N ALA A 111 -13.37 -12.13 9.33
CA ALA A 111 -13.35 -11.79 10.75
C ALA A 111 -14.51 -10.82 11.06
N THR A 112 -15.74 -11.32 10.80
CA THR A 112 -17.04 -10.68 11.09
C THR A 112 -18.09 -11.71 11.56
N GLY A 113 -17.69 -12.76 12.26
CA GLY A 113 -18.52 -13.94 12.52
C GLY A 113 -19.55 -13.76 13.63
N ASP A 114 -19.10 -13.18 14.73
CA ASP A 114 -19.85 -12.71 15.91
C ASP A 114 -20.59 -11.39 15.65
N ASP A 115 -20.06 -10.49 14.81
CA ASP A 115 -20.76 -9.30 14.28
C ASP A 115 -22.21 -9.59 13.84
N VAL A 116 -22.41 -10.74 13.19
CA VAL A 116 -23.70 -11.15 12.62
C VAL A 116 -24.59 -11.88 13.64
N ALA A 117 -24.00 -12.35 14.74
CA ALA A 117 -24.64 -13.09 15.82
C ALA A 117 -24.85 -12.27 17.13
N GLY A 118 -24.27 -11.06 17.22
CA GLY A 118 -24.13 -10.25 18.43
C GLY A 118 -24.05 -8.73 18.21
N ILE A 119 -23.23 -8.06 19.02
CA ILE A 119 -22.75 -6.67 18.89
C ILE A 119 -21.49 -6.70 18.01
N ASP A 120 -21.27 -5.65 17.21
CA ASP A 120 -20.00 -5.43 16.50
C ASP A 120 -18.98 -4.91 17.53
N ASP A 121 -18.13 -5.79 18.04
CA ASP A 121 -17.04 -5.51 18.98
C ASP A 121 -15.63 -5.56 18.33
N GLU A 122 -15.53 -5.81 17.02
CA GLU A 122 -14.38 -5.51 16.16
C GLU A 122 -14.22 -4.01 15.81
N ASP A 123 -14.77 -3.11 16.64
CA ASP A 123 -14.85 -1.67 16.38
C ASP A 123 -13.75 -0.85 17.07
N GLY A 124 -12.82 -1.51 17.75
CA GLY A 124 -11.77 -0.88 18.54
C GLY A 124 -10.44 -0.64 17.82
N ILE A 125 -10.17 -1.30 16.70
CA ILE A 125 -8.92 -1.18 15.93
C ILE A 125 -9.16 -0.57 14.54
N ALA A 126 -8.42 0.50 14.22
CA ALA A 126 -8.48 1.15 12.91
C ALA A 126 -7.07 1.41 12.35
N PHE A 127 -6.71 0.80 11.23
CA PHE A 127 -5.47 1.14 10.54
C PHE A 127 -5.56 2.53 9.90
N THR A 128 -4.63 3.41 10.28
CA THR A 128 -4.61 4.82 9.83
C THR A 128 -3.68 5.06 8.66
N THR A 129 -2.87 4.06 8.30
CA THR A 129 -2.08 4.03 7.06
C THR A 129 -2.21 2.68 6.40
N PRO A 130 -1.99 2.58 5.08
CA PRO A 130 -1.91 1.28 4.43
C PRO A 130 -0.70 0.46 4.88
N LEU A 131 -0.80 -0.87 4.78
CA LEU A 131 0.29 -1.80 5.13
C LEU A 131 1.12 -2.09 3.89
N ILE A 132 2.13 -1.27 3.65
CA ILE A 132 3.00 -1.39 2.48
C ILE A 132 4.24 -2.21 2.81
N SER A 133 4.51 -3.25 2.03
CA SER A 133 5.66 -4.15 2.20
C SER A 133 6.98 -3.38 2.35
N GLY A 134 7.66 -3.53 3.48
CA GLY A 134 8.94 -2.88 3.78
C GLY A 134 8.86 -1.47 4.40
N TYR A 135 7.65 -0.95 4.66
CA TYR A 135 7.44 0.39 5.22
C TYR A 135 6.88 0.33 6.65
N GLY A 136 6.88 1.48 7.31
CA GLY A 136 6.15 1.67 8.57
C GLY A 136 4.65 1.84 8.31
N ALA A 137 3.83 1.29 9.20
CA ALA A 137 2.39 1.46 9.21
C ALA A 137 1.92 1.92 10.60
N SER A 138 0.72 2.50 10.65
CA SER A 138 0.11 3.00 11.87
C SER A 138 -1.32 2.49 12.03
N LEU A 139 -1.74 2.31 13.27
CA LEU A 139 -3.10 2.00 13.66
C LEU A 139 -3.50 2.83 14.89
N ASP A 140 -4.79 3.07 15.02
CA ASP A 140 -5.42 3.60 16.22
C ASP A 140 -6.14 2.47 16.96
N ALA A 141 -6.00 2.43 18.28
CA ALA A 141 -6.67 1.52 19.18
C ALA A 141 -7.49 2.31 20.21
N GLN A 142 -8.80 2.13 20.22
CA GLN A 142 -9.72 2.77 21.16
C GLN A 142 -9.89 1.84 22.38
N CYS A 143 -9.27 2.13 23.51
CA CYS A 143 -9.37 1.27 24.71
C CYS A 143 -10.34 1.87 25.73
N SER A 144 -11.20 1.06 26.35
CA SER A 144 -12.14 1.55 27.37
C SER A 144 -11.46 1.97 28.68
N VAL A 145 -10.32 1.35 29.01
CA VAL A 145 -9.51 1.63 30.20
C VAL A 145 -8.01 1.57 29.88
N PRO A 146 -7.11 2.03 30.78
CA PRO A 146 -5.70 1.73 30.67
C PRO A 146 -5.44 0.22 30.76
N GLY A 147 -4.58 -0.30 29.90
CA GLY A 147 -4.27 -1.72 29.80
C GLY A 147 -3.07 -2.00 28.90
N PHE A 148 -3.00 -3.20 28.34
CA PHE A 148 -1.93 -3.63 27.46
C PHE A 148 -2.49 -4.34 26.22
N LEU A 149 -2.00 -3.94 25.04
CA LEU A 149 -2.36 -4.54 23.76
C LEU A 149 -1.22 -5.43 23.25
N SER A 150 -1.53 -6.64 22.82
CA SER A 150 -0.64 -7.48 22.01
C SER A 150 -1.32 -7.78 20.69
N ALA A 151 -0.56 -7.80 19.60
CA ALA A 151 -1.12 -7.97 18.28
C ALA A 151 -0.20 -8.76 17.34
N TRP A 152 -0.81 -9.51 16.43
CA TRP A 152 -0.15 -10.33 15.43
C TRP A 152 -0.78 -10.11 14.05
N ILE A 153 0.02 -10.23 12.99
CA ILE A 153 -0.42 -10.23 11.60
C ILE A 153 0.27 -11.40 10.90
N ASP A 154 -0.49 -12.29 10.26
CA ASP A 154 0.02 -13.36 9.40
C ASP A 154 0.58 -12.72 8.13
N PHE A 155 1.80 -12.19 8.17
CA PHE A 155 2.35 -11.44 7.04
C PHE A 155 2.62 -12.33 5.82
N ASN A 156 3.00 -13.58 6.05
CA ASN A 156 3.40 -14.49 4.99
C ASN A 156 2.20 -15.26 4.38
N GLY A 157 1.01 -15.13 4.96
CA GLY A 157 -0.23 -15.74 4.48
C GLY A 157 -0.26 -17.26 4.62
N ASN A 158 0.49 -17.82 5.56
CA ASN A 158 0.59 -19.27 5.77
C ASN A 158 -0.52 -19.81 6.68
N GLY A 159 -1.38 -18.94 7.23
CA GLY A 159 -2.44 -19.33 8.15
C GLY A 159 -2.02 -19.48 9.60
N SER A 160 -0.95 -18.81 10.02
CA SER A 160 -0.38 -18.90 11.36
C SER A 160 0.10 -17.53 11.84
N TRP A 161 0.16 -17.35 13.16
CA TRP A 161 0.82 -16.21 13.82
C TRP A 161 2.08 -16.62 14.59
N ALA A 162 2.56 -17.84 14.35
CA ALA A 162 3.67 -18.44 15.07
C ALA A 162 5.04 -17.90 14.65
N ASP A 163 5.14 -17.22 13.51
CA ASP A 163 6.43 -16.78 13.00
C ASP A 163 6.92 -15.53 13.76
N ALA A 164 8.23 -15.45 13.99
CA ALA A 164 8.82 -14.45 14.87
C ALA A 164 8.63 -12.99 14.39
N ASN A 165 8.32 -12.80 13.10
CA ASN A 165 8.07 -11.49 12.48
C ASN A 165 6.58 -11.12 12.39
N GLU A 166 5.69 -11.94 12.94
CA GLU A 166 4.23 -11.75 12.85
C GLU A 166 3.67 -11.03 14.08
N GLN A 167 4.37 -11.07 15.21
CA GLN A 167 3.99 -10.27 16.38
C GLN A 167 4.41 -8.80 16.19
N ILE A 168 3.44 -7.91 15.99
CA ILE A 168 3.67 -6.48 15.75
C ILE A 168 3.67 -5.64 17.03
N LEU A 169 2.97 -6.10 18.08
CA LEU A 169 2.90 -5.46 19.39
C LEU A 169 3.06 -6.49 20.50
N THR A 170 3.84 -6.14 21.52
CA THR A 170 4.07 -6.99 22.69
C THR A 170 3.85 -6.18 23.95
N VAL A 171 2.74 -6.45 24.66
CA VAL A 171 2.40 -5.80 25.94
C VAL A 171 2.51 -4.27 25.84
N ALA A 172 2.00 -3.72 24.73
CA ALA A 172 2.09 -2.30 24.47
C ALA A 172 1.16 -1.55 25.45
N PRO A 173 1.66 -0.60 26.26
CA PRO A 173 0.84 0.09 27.25
C PRO A 173 -0.15 1.04 26.57
N MET A 174 -1.42 0.94 26.95
CA MET A 174 -2.51 1.75 26.45
C MET A 174 -3.08 2.65 27.54
N ASN A 175 -3.51 3.85 27.16
CA ASN A 175 -4.38 4.68 28.00
C ASN A 175 -5.84 4.35 27.67
N GLY A 176 -6.75 4.65 28.59
CA GLY A 176 -8.17 4.72 28.22
C GLY A 176 -8.40 5.87 27.23
N GLY A 177 -9.15 5.59 26.15
CA GLY A 177 -9.29 6.47 24.99
C GLY A 177 -8.54 5.97 23.76
N LEU A 178 -8.37 6.87 22.78
CA LEU A 178 -7.68 6.60 21.52
C LEU A 178 -6.16 6.58 21.70
N ASN A 179 -5.51 5.53 21.20
CA ASN A 179 -4.06 5.35 21.20
C ASN A 179 -3.55 5.15 19.78
N SER A 180 -2.66 6.00 19.30
CA SER A 180 -2.01 5.83 17.98
C SER A 180 -0.68 5.11 18.09
N LEU A 181 -0.53 4.02 17.35
CA LEU A 181 0.59 3.07 17.41
C LEU A 181 1.23 2.96 16.02
N GLY A 182 2.56 2.86 15.99
CA GLY A 182 3.32 2.59 14.76
C GLY A 182 4.03 1.25 14.84
N PHE A 183 4.06 0.52 13.73
CA PHE A 183 4.76 -0.76 13.57
C PHE A 183 5.43 -0.83 12.20
N SER A 184 6.27 -1.85 11.96
CA SER A 184 6.94 -2.06 10.68
C SER A 184 6.33 -3.25 9.94
N VAL A 185 6.05 -3.08 8.66
CA VAL A 185 5.62 -4.16 7.76
C VAL A 185 6.88 -4.81 7.16
N PRO A 186 7.04 -6.14 7.24
CA PRO A 186 8.17 -6.83 6.62
C PRO A 186 8.30 -6.52 5.12
N ALA A 187 9.53 -6.46 4.61
CA ALA A 187 9.80 -6.31 3.19
C ALA A 187 9.70 -7.64 2.45
N GLY A 188 9.46 -7.59 1.13
CA GLY A 188 9.43 -8.78 0.26
C GLY A 188 8.16 -9.63 0.40
N LEU A 189 7.12 -9.10 1.04
CA LEU A 189 5.79 -9.69 1.02
C LEU A 189 5.14 -9.46 -0.34
N GLY A 190 4.34 -10.42 -0.85
CA GLY A 190 3.45 -10.19 -1.99
C GLY A 190 2.15 -9.50 -1.57
N PRO A 191 1.40 -8.90 -2.50
CA PRO A 191 0.15 -8.23 -2.18
C PRO A 191 -0.91 -9.25 -1.72
N GLY A 192 -1.89 -8.80 -0.94
CA GLY A 192 -3.08 -9.59 -0.64
C GLY A 192 -3.58 -9.46 0.80
N VAL A 193 -4.76 -10.02 1.03
CA VAL A 193 -5.41 -10.03 2.34
C VAL A 193 -4.63 -10.94 3.30
N ARG A 194 -4.50 -10.50 4.56
CA ARG A 194 -3.90 -11.20 5.70
C ARG A 194 -4.84 -11.11 6.90
N MET A 195 -4.61 -11.98 7.87
CA MET A 195 -5.36 -12.00 9.12
C MET A 195 -4.53 -11.41 10.26
N ALA A 196 -5.13 -10.53 11.03
CA ALA A 196 -4.55 -9.96 12.24
C ALA A 196 -5.38 -10.35 13.45
N ARG A 197 -4.71 -10.48 14.60
CA ARG A 197 -5.33 -10.71 15.91
C ARG A 197 -4.84 -9.68 16.90
N PHE A 198 -5.76 -9.08 17.63
CA PHE A 198 -5.54 -8.13 18.70
C PHE A 198 -6.04 -8.74 20.01
N ARG A 199 -5.27 -8.55 21.07
CA ARG A 199 -5.63 -9.02 22.41
C ARG A 199 -5.37 -7.92 23.41
N PHE A 200 -6.43 -7.41 24.01
CA PHE A 200 -6.39 -6.37 25.03
C PHE A 200 -6.65 -6.96 26.41
N THR A 201 -5.88 -6.56 27.43
CA THR A 201 -6.00 -7.08 28.81
C THR A 201 -5.36 -6.10 29.80
N THR A 202 -5.68 -6.18 31.09
CA THR A 202 -4.93 -5.44 32.12
C THR A 202 -3.64 -6.14 32.55
N LEU A 203 -3.36 -7.33 32.02
CA LEU A 203 -2.18 -8.13 32.34
C LEU A 203 -0.90 -7.55 31.72
N GLN A 204 0.03 -7.12 32.57
CA GLN A 204 1.36 -6.64 32.15
C GLN A 204 2.37 -7.78 31.96
N THR A 205 2.02 -8.80 31.18
CA THR A 205 2.96 -9.89 30.82
C THR A 205 2.78 -10.31 29.37
N PRO A 206 3.83 -10.79 28.69
CA PRO A 206 3.68 -11.34 27.34
C PRO A 206 2.64 -12.45 27.31
N ILE A 207 1.74 -12.38 26.35
CA ILE A 207 0.67 -13.34 26.09
C ILE A 207 0.87 -13.98 24.71
N ALA A 208 0.26 -15.15 24.50
CA ALA A 208 0.25 -15.82 23.20
C ALA A 208 -0.92 -15.32 22.33
N TYR A 209 -0.94 -15.68 21.05
CA TYR A 209 -2.10 -15.50 20.17
C TYR A 209 -3.21 -16.55 20.40
N THR A 210 -3.03 -17.44 21.39
CA THR A 210 -3.95 -18.51 21.81
C THR A 210 -4.21 -18.47 23.31
N GLY A 211 -5.22 -19.23 23.77
CA GLY A 211 -5.44 -19.51 25.18
C GLY A 211 -6.26 -18.47 25.94
N LEU A 212 -6.62 -18.83 27.17
CA LEU A 212 -7.47 -18.05 28.07
C LEU A 212 -6.71 -16.92 28.78
N LEU A 213 -7.32 -15.74 28.84
CA LEU A 213 -6.99 -14.66 29.77
C LEU A 213 -8.17 -14.34 30.70
N GLU A 214 -7.87 -13.82 31.88
CA GLU A 214 -8.86 -13.59 32.95
C GLU A 214 -9.59 -12.24 32.83
N ASP A 215 -9.27 -11.43 31.82
CA ASP A 215 -9.95 -10.18 31.47
C ASP A 215 -9.62 -9.71 30.05
N GLY A 216 -10.44 -8.81 29.53
CA GLY A 216 -10.19 -8.10 28.28
C GLY A 216 -10.93 -8.71 27.10
N GLU A 217 -10.33 -8.60 25.92
CA GLU A 217 -10.99 -8.89 24.64
C GLU A 217 -10.02 -9.40 23.57
N VAL A 218 -10.54 -10.14 22.60
CA VAL A 218 -9.95 -10.56 21.34
C VAL A 218 -10.68 -9.87 20.19
N GLU A 219 -9.95 -9.16 19.33
CA GLU A 219 -10.50 -8.74 18.03
C GLU A 219 -9.66 -9.38 16.93
N ASP A 220 -10.28 -9.98 15.93
CA ASP A 220 -9.60 -10.38 14.70
C ASP A 220 -10.01 -9.43 13.56
N VAL A 221 -9.08 -9.10 12.66
CA VAL A 221 -9.39 -8.22 11.52
C VAL A 221 -8.64 -8.64 10.26
N THR A 222 -9.27 -8.42 9.12
CA THR A 222 -8.60 -8.58 7.82
C THR A 222 -7.83 -7.31 7.44
N VAL A 223 -6.59 -7.49 6.98
CA VAL A 223 -5.74 -6.39 6.50
C VAL A 223 -5.23 -6.68 5.10
N MET A 224 -4.99 -5.65 4.29
CA MET A 224 -4.41 -5.81 2.96
C MET A 224 -2.94 -5.40 2.96
N ILE A 225 -2.05 -6.34 2.61
CA ILE A 225 -0.68 -6.01 2.25
C ILE A 225 -0.69 -5.42 0.86
N GLN A 226 -0.12 -4.22 0.77
CA GLN A 226 0.06 -3.48 -0.46
C GLN A 226 1.53 -3.46 -0.87
N LEU A 227 1.72 -3.25 -2.15
CA LEU A 227 3.01 -2.94 -2.76
C LEU A 227 2.99 -1.51 -3.29
N LEU A 228 4.07 -1.13 -3.96
CA LEU A 228 4.21 0.15 -4.62
C LEU A 228 4.50 -0.09 -6.09
N ASP A 229 3.86 0.72 -6.91
CA ASP A 229 4.24 0.97 -8.29
C ASP A 229 5.08 2.27 -8.32
N PHE A 230 6.21 2.26 -9.02
CA PHE A 230 7.11 3.40 -9.24
C PHE A 230 7.37 3.59 -10.74
N GLY A 231 7.51 4.84 -11.19
CA GLY A 231 8.00 5.08 -12.55
C GLY A 231 9.51 4.89 -12.73
N ASP A 232 9.99 5.22 -13.93
CA ASP A 232 11.32 4.86 -14.39
C ASP A 232 12.07 5.95 -15.19
N ALA A 233 11.61 7.20 -15.15
CA ALA A 233 12.33 8.32 -15.73
C ALA A 233 13.75 8.42 -15.12
N PRO A 234 14.74 9.05 -15.80
CA PRO A 234 16.08 9.20 -15.25
C PRO A 234 16.09 9.87 -13.85
N ASP A 235 16.48 9.14 -12.81
CA ASP A 235 16.33 9.60 -11.42
C ASP A 235 16.97 10.96 -11.14
N LYS A 236 18.17 11.20 -11.66
CA LYS A 236 18.81 12.50 -11.55
C LYS A 236 18.67 13.27 -12.86
N PRO A 237 17.88 14.36 -12.89
CA PRO A 237 17.27 15.07 -11.75
C PRO A 237 15.75 14.84 -11.49
N TYR A 238 15.09 13.88 -12.15
CA TYR A 238 13.61 13.74 -12.16
C TYR A 238 12.96 13.18 -10.88
N ARG A 239 13.75 12.65 -9.93
CA ARG A 239 13.28 11.99 -8.69
C ARG A 239 12.40 10.77 -8.98
N THR A 240 13.08 9.65 -9.20
CA THR A 240 12.44 8.38 -9.52
C THR A 240 12.67 7.37 -8.40
N LEU A 241 13.85 7.39 -7.80
CA LEU A 241 14.19 6.54 -6.67
C LEU A 241 13.51 7.04 -5.38
N LEU A 242 13.15 6.10 -4.52
CA LEU A 242 12.59 6.30 -3.19
C LEU A 242 13.47 7.20 -2.32
N ILE A 243 14.80 7.09 -2.44
CA ILE A 243 15.74 7.94 -1.70
C ILE A 243 15.58 9.43 -2.02
N ASN A 244 15.00 9.76 -3.17
CA ASN A 244 14.68 11.11 -3.62
C ASN A 244 13.18 11.43 -3.50
N ASP A 245 12.44 10.60 -2.77
CA ASP A 245 10.97 10.62 -2.65
C ASP A 245 10.26 10.46 -4.00
N GLY A 246 10.74 9.55 -4.85
CA GLY A 246 10.14 9.28 -6.17
C GLY A 246 8.63 9.08 -6.14
N ALA A 247 7.97 9.44 -7.24
CA ALA A 247 6.55 9.19 -7.41
C ALA A 247 6.29 7.70 -7.29
N ARG A 248 5.26 7.35 -6.52
CA ARG A 248 4.84 5.97 -6.31
C ARG A 248 3.38 5.89 -5.89
N HIS A 249 2.70 4.81 -6.22
CA HIS A 249 1.31 4.59 -5.86
C HIS A 249 1.16 3.24 -5.19
N ALA A 250 0.27 3.13 -4.21
CA ALA A 250 0.04 1.86 -3.53
C ALA A 250 -0.86 0.95 -4.38
N MET A 251 -0.52 -0.33 -4.43
CA MET A 251 -1.23 -1.36 -5.19
C MET A 251 -1.59 -2.56 -4.30
N PRO A 252 -2.60 -3.38 -4.63
CA PRO A 252 -3.38 -3.37 -5.87
C PRO A 252 -4.27 -2.14 -5.99
N SER A 253 -4.40 -1.62 -7.21
CA SER A 253 -5.26 -0.48 -7.55
C SER A 253 -6.24 -0.88 -8.65
N ALA A 254 -7.47 -0.37 -8.57
CA ALA A 254 -8.43 -0.45 -9.68
C ALA A 254 -8.27 0.72 -10.67
N LEU A 255 -7.40 1.68 -10.35
CA LEU A 255 -7.06 2.85 -11.16
C LEU A 255 -5.66 2.65 -11.73
N TYR A 256 -5.59 2.56 -13.05
CA TYR A 256 -4.38 2.46 -13.85
C TYR A 256 -4.70 2.92 -15.28
N LEU A 257 -3.68 3.10 -16.10
CA LEU A 257 -3.76 3.50 -17.48
C LEU A 257 -3.51 2.28 -18.37
N GLY A 258 -4.11 2.28 -19.55
CA GLY A 258 -3.88 1.23 -20.53
C GLY A 258 -4.62 -0.08 -20.26
N ALA A 259 -4.05 -1.21 -20.72
CA ALA A 259 -4.69 -2.53 -20.72
C ALA A 259 -4.07 -3.52 -19.74
N VAL A 260 -2.83 -3.28 -19.34
CA VAL A 260 -2.11 -4.04 -18.32
C VAL A 260 -2.29 -3.30 -17.00
N ALA A 261 -2.41 -4.03 -15.89
CA ALA A 261 -2.49 -3.43 -14.56
C ALA A 261 -1.08 -3.29 -14.00
N PRO A 262 -0.82 -2.31 -13.12
CA PRO A 262 0.54 -2.00 -12.71
C PRO A 262 1.19 -3.17 -11.99
N ASP A 263 2.48 -3.33 -12.22
CA ASP A 263 3.30 -4.24 -11.45
C ASP A 263 3.99 -3.54 -10.26
N ALA A 264 4.84 -4.28 -9.57
CA ALA A 264 5.23 -3.92 -8.21
C ALA A 264 6.74 -3.86 -8.03
N GLU A 265 7.24 -2.68 -7.69
CA GLU A 265 8.67 -2.43 -7.56
C GLU A 265 9.05 -2.13 -6.10
N PRO A 266 10.19 -2.67 -5.64
CA PRO A 266 10.74 -2.27 -4.35
C PRO A 266 11.32 -0.83 -4.36
N ASP A 267 11.62 -0.29 -5.55
CA ASP A 267 12.13 1.08 -5.79
C ASP A 267 12.01 1.38 -7.29
N GLY A 268 12.03 2.67 -7.69
CA GLY A 268 11.95 3.06 -9.09
C GLY A 268 13.13 2.54 -9.94
N LEU A 269 12.90 2.37 -11.24
CA LEU A 269 13.82 1.68 -12.15
C LEU A 269 14.40 2.61 -13.23
N PRO A 270 15.11 3.69 -12.87
CA PRO A 270 15.46 4.77 -13.79
C PRO A 270 16.26 4.31 -15.03
N GLY A 271 15.71 4.57 -16.23
CA GLY A 271 16.33 4.29 -17.52
C GLY A 271 16.58 5.54 -18.38
N PRO A 272 17.60 5.58 -19.25
CA PRO A 272 17.82 6.71 -20.18
C PRO A 272 16.74 6.83 -21.26
N LEU A 273 15.87 5.83 -21.37
CA LEU A 273 14.75 5.79 -22.29
C LEU A 273 13.39 5.93 -21.61
N ALA A 274 13.33 5.86 -20.26
CA ALA A 274 12.10 5.50 -19.53
C ALA A 274 11.50 4.21 -20.13
N GLN A 275 12.23 3.09 -19.89
CA GLN A 275 11.83 1.72 -20.27
C GLN A 275 12.32 0.67 -19.23
N GLY A 276 12.52 1.08 -17.99
CA GLY A 276 13.28 0.35 -16.98
C GLY A 276 12.49 -0.78 -16.34
N ASP A 277 11.28 -0.46 -15.91
CA ASP A 277 10.16 -1.34 -15.54
C ASP A 277 9.62 -2.12 -16.73
N ASP A 278 9.51 -1.54 -17.95
CA ASP A 278 9.09 -2.28 -19.17
C ASP A 278 9.96 -3.54 -19.40
N ALA A 279 11.23 -3.47 -18.97
CA ALA A 279 12.23 -4.52 -19.17
C ALA A 279 12.30 -5.53 -18.01
N THR A 280 11.59 -5.29 -16.90
CA THR A 280 11.61 -6.12 -15.68
C THR A 280 10.21 -6.39 -15.11
N GLY A 281 9.24 -6.68 -15.95
CA GLY A 281 7.86 -6.85 -15.49
C GLY A 281 6.92 -7.28 -16.61
N ASP A 282 5.64 -7.00 -16.42
CA ASP A 282 4.70 -6.83 -17.52
C ASP A 282 4.80 -5.35 -17.97
N ASP A 283 4.91 -5.07 -19.27
CA ASP A 283 4.95 -3.70 -19.85
C ASP A 283 3.57 -3.02 -19.66
N ASP A 284 3.45 -2.20 -18.62
CA ASP A 284 2.25 -1.49 -18.18
C ASP A 284 2.21 -0.01 -18.60
N GLU A 285 3.28 0.54 -19.21
CA GLU A 285 3.31 1.84 -19.90
C GLU A 285 2.58 1.85 -21.25
N ASP A 286 1.39 1.24 -21.32
CA ASP A 286 0.59 1.10 -22.53
C ASP A 286 -0.62 2.08 -22.57
N GLY A 287 -0.75 2.93 -21.56
CA GLY A 287 -1.86 3.83 -21.35
C GLY A 287 -1.83 5.14 -22.13
N VAL A 288 -0.65 5.70 -22.44
CA VAL A 288 -0.51 7.03 -23.02
C VAL A 288 0.16 7.00 -24.40
N ALA A 289 -0.52 7.60 -25.39
CA ALA A 289 0.02 7.74 -26.74
C ALA A 289 -0.09 9.18 -27.26
N LEU A 290 1.03 9.73 -27.73
CA LEU A 290 1.05 11.02 -28.42
C LEU A 290 0.49 10.89 -29.84
N VAL A 291 -0.54 11.67 -30.17
CA VAL A 291 -1.09 11.79 -31.53
C VAL A 291 -0.40 12.95 -32.24
N GLY A 292 0.57 12.64 -33.10
CA GLY A 292 1.36 13.63 -33.83
C GLY A 292 2.72 13.86 -33.20
N ALA A 293 3.07 15.12 -32.94
CA ALA A 293 4.38 15.51 -32.39
C ALA A 293 4.25 16.68 -31.41
N LEU A 294 5.13 16.76 -30.43
CA LEU A 294 5.25 17.93 -29.56
C LEU A 294 5.95 19.05 -30.32
N VAL A 295 5.19 19.96 -30.94
CA VAL A 295 5.76 21.09 -31.67
C VAL A 295 5.61 22.35 -30.83
N ARG A 296 6.72 22.98 -30.46
CA ARG A 296 6.70 24.18 -29.61
C ARG A 296 5.84 25.30 -30.21
N GLY A 297 5.02 25.92 -29.38
CA GLY A 297 4.05 26.93 -29.79
C GLY A 297 2.80 26.40 -30.50
N SER A 298 2.61 25.08 -30.54
CA SER A 298 1.42 24.43 -31.08
C SER A 298 0.72 23.60 -30.00
N ASN A 299 -0.52 23.20 -30.27
CA ASN A 299 -1.20 22.22 -29.42
C ASN A 299 -0.81 20.80 -29.84
N ALA A 300 -0.63 19.92 -28.87
CA ALA A 300 -0.48 18.48 -29.05
C ALA A 300 -1.67 17.75 -28.43
N THR A 301 -1.94 16.53 -28.88
CA THR A 301 -3.02 15.69 -28.33
C THR A 301 -2.45 14.37 -27.85
N PHE A 302 -2.70 14.03 -26.59
CA PHE A 302 -2.46 12.70 -26.04
C PHE A 302 -3.76 11.90 -26.04
N ARG A 303 -3.67 10.64 -26.45
CA ARG A 303 -4.68 9.62 -26.22
C ARG A 303 -4.30 8.90 -24.94
N VAL A 304 -5.16 8.96 -23.92
CA VAL A 304 -4.96 8.30 -22.63
C VAL A 304 -6.07 7.29 -22.42
N VAL A 305 -5.74 6.02 -22.21
CA VAL A 305 -6.69 4.98 -21.88
C VAL A 305 -6.68 4.81 -20.37
N ALA A 306 -7.83 4.93 -19.70
CA ALA A 306 -7.93 4.74 -18.26
C ALA A 306 -8.78 3.51 -17.95
N SER A 307 -8.38 2.70 -16.98
CA SER A 307 -9.11 1.48 -16.61
C SER A 307 -10.47 1.78 -15.97
N ALA A 308 -10.53 2.80 -15.11
CA ALA A 308 -11.76 3.29 -14.48
C ALA A 308 -11.81 4.83 -14.43
N GLY A 309 -12.80 5.39 -13.72
CA GLY A 309 -12.88 6.83 -13.50
C GLY A 309 -11.94 7.28 -12.39
N GLY A 310 -11.08 8.26 -12.66
CA GLY A 310 -10.06 8.76 -11.72
C GLY A 310 -9.52 10.12 -12.13
N LEU A 311 -8.53 10.63 -11.41
CA LEU A 311 -7.87 11.90 -11.66
C LEU A 311 -6.48 11.69 -12.24
N LEU A 312 -6.20 12.35 -13.37
CA LEU A 312 -4.87 12.39 -13.96
C LEU A 312 -4.16 13.70 -13.61
N ASN A 313 -2.93 13.57 -13.13
CA ASN A 313 -1.94 14.64 -13.07
C ASN A 313 -0.77 14.28 -13.98
N ALA A 314 -0.28 15.22 -14.79
CA ALA A 314 0.81 14.95 -15.71
C ALA A 314 1.75 16.14 -15.90
N TRP A 315 3.03 15.83 -16.11
CA TRP A 315 4.10 16.80 -16.29
C TRP A 315 4.94 16.48 -17.52
N ILE A 316 5.52 17.50 -18.15
CA ILE A 316 6.55 17.39 -19.19
C ILE A 316 7.63 18.43 -18.90
N ASP A 317 8.90 18.02 -18.82
CA ASP A 317 10.02 18.96 -18.64
C ASP A 317 10.36 19.66 -19.96
N PHE A 318 9.57 20.68 -20.30
CA PHE A 318 9.75 21.41 -21.55
C PHE A 318 11.04 22.21 -21.62
N ASN A 319 11.69 22.49 -20.48
CA ASN A 319 12.93 23.27 -20.46
C ASN A 319 14.19 22.40 -20.39
N GLN A 320 14.02 21.07 -20.25
CA GLN A 320 15.08 20.07 -20.17
C GLN A 320 16.09 20.34 -19.04
N ASN A 321 15.63 20.92 -17.92
CA ASN A 321 16.48 21.12 -16.74
C ASN A 321 16.58 19.85 -15.86
N GLY A 322 15.83 18.82 -16.24
CA GLY A 322 15.72 17.51 -15.63
C GLY A 322 14.82 17.49 -14.40
N SER A 323 13.84 18.39 -14.30
CA SER A 323 12.90 18.47 -13.20
C SER A 323 11.50 18.80 -13.72
N TRP A 324 10.48 18.45 -12.93
CA TRP A 324 9.10 18.90 -13.15
C TRP A 324 8.64 19.91 -12.08
N ALA A 325 9.61 20.62 -11.48
CA ALA A 325 9.33 21.58 -10.42
C ALA A 325 8.83 22.93 -10.96
N ASP A 326 8.99 23.22 -12.25
CA ASP A 326 8.52 24.47 -12.83
C ASP A 326 7.01 24.41 -13.05
N PRO A 327 6.23 25.45 -12.68
CA PRO A 327 4.78 25.46 -12.88
C PRO A 327 4.35 25.28 -14.35
N ALA A 328 5.24 25.55 -15.31
CA ALA A 328 4.98 25.35 -16.73
C ALA A 328 5.10 23.88 -17.18
N ASP A 329 5.69 23.02 -16.35
CA ASP A 329 5.86 21.61 -16.65
C ASP A 329 4.57 20.83 -16.41
N GLN A 330 3.71 21.27 -15.50
CA GLN A 330 2.42 20.63 -15.24
C GLN A 330 1.46 20.89 -16.41
N ILE A 331 1.24 19.85 -17.23
CA ILE A 331 0.39 19.92 -18.42
C ILE A 331 -1.06 19.50 -18.13
N VAL A 332 -1.27 18.73 -17.07
CA VAL A 332 -2.59 18.27 -16.61
C VAL A 332 -2.60 18.33 -15.09
N ALA A 333 -3.64 18.96 -14.53
CA ALA A 333 -3.86 19.07 -13.09
C ALA A 333 -5.28 18.57 -12.78
N ASP A 334 -5.38 17.50 -12.01
CA ASP A 334 -6.65 16.90 -11.54
C ASP A 334 -7.71 16.71 -12.64
N SER A 335 -7.29 16.26 -13.83
CA SER A 335 -8.24 16.01 -14.91
C SER A 335 -8.99 14.71 -14.66
N ALA A 336 -10.30 14.80 -14.45
CA ALA A 336 -11.16 13.62 -14.38
C ALA A 336 -11.18 12.89 -15.72
N LEU A 337 -10.72 11.64 -15.72
CA LEU A 337 -10.81 10.73 -16.85
C LEU A 337 -12.03 9.82 -16.68
N ALA A 338 -12.66 9.47 -17.80
CA ALA A 338 -13.64 8.39 -17.84
C ALA A 338 -12.92 7.07 -18.16
N SER A 339 -13.50 5.94 -17.74
CA SER A 339 -13.04 4.62 -18.19
C SER A 339 -13.03 4.56 -19.72
N GLY A 340 -11.95 3.99 -20.28
CA GLY A 340 -11.69 3.93 -21.71
C GLY A 340 -10.85 5.11 -22.21
N THR A 341 -11.02 5.46 -23.48
CA THR A 341 -10.16 6.43 -24.17
C THR A 341 -10.57 7.88 -23.91
N ASN A 342 -9.61 8.68 -23.46
CA ASN A 342 -9.69 10.11 -23.23
C ASN A 342 -8.72 10.84 -24.17
N ALA A 343 -9.10 12.02 -24.64
CA ALA A 343 -8.25 12.87 -25.46
C ALA A 343 -7.86 14.13 -24.68
N LEU A 344 -6.56 14.31 -24.47
CA LEU A 344 -6.01 15.45 -23.72
C LEU A 344 -5.28 16.37 -24.69
N VAL A 345 -5.76 17.61 -24.81
CA VAL A 345 -5.14 18.63 -25.65
C VAL A 345 -4.27 19.51 -24.77
N ILE A 346 -2.97 19.52 -25.01
CA ILE A 346 -1.99 20.31 -24.26
C ILE A 346 -1.35 21.37 -25.15
N ALA A 347 -1.01 22.52 -24.58
CA ALA A 347 -0.27 23.57 -25.27
C ALA A 347 1.22 23.34 -25.04
N VAL A 348 2.00 23.18 -26.12
CA VAL A 348 3.46 23.10 -26.02
C VAL A 348 4.02 24.53 -25.93
N PRO A 349 4.75 24.90 -24.87
CA PRO A 349 5.28 26.26 -24.70
C PRO A 349 6.14 26.70 -25.89
N THR A 350 6.04 27.97 -26.30
CA THR A 350 6.83 28.51 -27.43
C THR A 350 8.34 28.48 -27.18
N GLY A 351 8.73 28.52 -25.90
CA GLY A 351 10.12 28.45 -25.43
C GLY A 351 10.60 27.05 -25.08
N ALA A 352 9.82 25.99 -25.35
CA ALA A 352 10.26 24.63 -25.08
C ALA A 352 11.59 24.32 -25.78
N ALA A 353 12.50 23.70 -25.03
CA ALA A 353 13.77 23.20 -25.51
C ALA A 353 13.53 22.08 -26.53
N LEU A 354 14.40 21.99 -27.53
CA LEU A 354 14.26 21.03 -28.63
C LEU A 354 15.00 19.74 -28.31
N GLY A 355 14.51 18.61 -28.82
CA GLY A 355 15.07 17.29 -28.56
C GLY A 355 14.31 16.54 -27.48
N ASP A 356 14.96 15.55 -26.86
CA ASP A 356 14.30 14.64 -25.94
C ASP A 356 13.91 15.32 -24.62
N THR A 357 12.73 14.96 -24.11
CA THR A 357 12.19 15.37 -22.82
C THR A 357 11.51 14.17 -22.17
N PHE A 358 11.25 14.27 -20.87
CA PHE A 358 10.56 13.25 -20.10
C PHE A 358 9.24 13.79 -19.57
N ALA A 359 8.25 12.91 -19.58
CA ALA A 359 6.92 13.13 -19.07
C ALA A 359 6.64 12.14 -17.95
N ARG A 360 5.84 12.56 -16.97
CA ARG A 360 5.32 11.71 -15.90
C ARG A 360 3.81 11.84 -15.87
N PHE A 361 3.11 10.71 -15.83
CA PHE A 361 1.67 10.61 -15.68
C PHE A 361 1.40 9.92 -14.35
N ARG A 362 0.51 10.50 -13.54
CA ARG A 362 0.07 9.94 -12.27
C ARG A 362 -1.44 9.88 -12.27
N PHE A 363 -1.99 8.68 -12.26
CA PHE A 363 -3.43 8.45 -12.31
C PHE A 363 -3.91 7.80 -11.02
N SER A 364 -4.78 8.46 -10.26
CA SER A 364 -5.24 7.97 -8.96
C SER A 364 -6.59 8.57 -8.54
N SER A 365 -7.05 8.26 -7.33
CA SER A 365 -8.22 8.92 -6.74
C SER A 365 -7.90 10.28 -6.11
N ALA A 366 -6.62 10.57 -5.88
CA ALA A 366 -6.15 11.74 -5.15
C ALA A 366 -6.03 12.98 -6.05
N ALA A 367 -6.48 14.12 -5.54
CA ALA A 367 -6.26 15.42 -6.16
C ALA A 367 -4.93 16.05 -5.72
N ALA A 368 -4.45 17.01 -6.49
CA ALA A 368 -3.26 17.82 -6.24
C ALA A 368 -1.98 16.99 -6.00
N LEU A 369 -1.84 15.87 -6.72
CA LEU A 369 -0.59 15.11 -6.69
C LEU A 369 0.58 15.96 -7.19
N LEU A 370 1.73 15.79 -6.54
CA LEU A 370 3.02 16.33 -6.98
C LEU A 370 3.69 15.33 -7.94
N PRO A 371 4.73 15.71 -8.70
CA PRO A 371 5.46 14.78 -9.56
C PRO A 371 6.32 13.76 -8.78
N PHE A 372 6.22 13.74 -7.45
CA PHE A 372 6.99 12.90 -6.53
C PHE A 372 6.11 12.54 -5.32
N GLY A 373 6.55 11.60 -4.48
CA GLY A 373 5.84 11.18 -3.26
C GLY A 373 4.80 10.09 -3.47
N LEU A 374 4.30 9.55 -2.35
CA LEU A 374 3.31 8.47 -2.29
C LEU A 374 1.89 8.93 -2.62
N ALA A 375 1.16 8.13 -3.41
CA ALA A 375 -0.30 8.14 -3.51
C ALA A 375 -0.89 6.84 -2.92
N ALA A 376 -2.11 6.91 -2.39
CA ALA A 376 -2.76 5.80 -1.68
C ALA A 376 -3.34 4.71 -2.59
N ASP A 377 -3.46 5.02 -3.88
CA ASP A 377 -3.89 4.16 -4.97
C ASP A 377 -3.39 4.77 -6.28
N GLY A 378 -3.54 4.04 -7.38
CA GLY A 378 -3.23 4.52 -8.72
C GLY A 378 -1.98 3.90 -9.32
N GLU A 379 -1.41 4.64 -10.28
CA GLU A 379 -0.23 4.25 -11.07
C GLU A 379 0.64 5.48 -11.45
N VAL A 380 1.94 5.26 -11.61
CA VAL A 380 2.93 6.14 -12.25
C VAL A 380 3.34 5.56 -13.59
N GLU A 381 3.16 6.28 -14.68
CA GLU A 381 3.82 5.96 -15.95
C GLU A 381 4.76 7.10 -16.33
N ASP A 382 5.98 6.78 -16.74
CA ASP A 382 6.96 7.73 -17.24
C ASP A 382 7.23 7.50 -18.74
N TYR A 383 7.43 8.59 -19.50
CA TYR A 383 7.64 8.48 -20.95
C TYR A 383 8.69 9.43 -21.45
N ARG A 384 9.46 8.99 -22.45
CA ARG A 384 10.32 9.86 -23.24
C ARG A 384 9.62 10.34 -24.52
N PHE A 385 9.61 11.66 -24.73
CA PHE A 385 9.14 12.29 -25.97
C PHE A 385 10.22 13.17 -26.60
N THR A 386 10.00 13.58 -27.85
CA THR A 386 10.85 14.57 -28.53
C THR A 386 10.06 15.83 -28.84
N VAL A 387 10.62 16.99 -28.47
CA VAL A 387 10.11 18.31 -28.81
C VAL A 387 10.72 18.80 -30.11
N TYR A 388 9.85 19.21 -31.02
CA TYR A 388 10.13 19.70 -32.35
C TYR A 388 9.84 21.20 -32.47
N GLN A 389 10.32 21.78 -33.56
CA GLN A 389 10.00 23.14 -34.01
C GLN A 389 9.13 23.11 -35.28
N PRO A 390 8.37 24.19 -35.54
CA PRO A 390 7.66 24.34 -36.80
C PRO A 390 8.60 24.29 -38.00
N ALA A 391 8.10 23.70 -39.10
CA ALA A 391 8.83 23.66 -40.35
C ALA A 391 9.12 25.08 -40.88
N PRO A 392 10.34 25.33 -41.39
CA PRO A 392 10.65 26.59 -42.05
C PRO A 392 9.68 26.88 -43.21
N ILE A 393 9.00 28.02 -43.20
CA ILE A 393 8.04 28.41 -44.28
C ILE A 393 8.79 28.80 -45.57
N GLY A 394 9.94 29.46 -45.44
CA GLY A 394 10.87 29.73 -46.55
C GLY A 394 11.90 28.62 -46.74
N GLY A 395 12.29 28.39 -48.00
CA GLY A 395 13.40 27.48 -48.31
C GLY A 395 14.72 27.93 -47.67
N ILE A 396 15.54 26.97 -47.25
CA ILE A 396 16.86 27.22 -46.68
C ILE A 396 17.89 27.29 -47.80
N ALA A 397 18.61 28.40 -47.89
CA ALA A 397 19.63 28.67 -48.88
C ALA A 397 20.85 29.34 -48.23
N ILE A 398 22.02 28.76 -48.48
CA ILE A 398 23.28 29.43 -48.16
C ILE A 398 23.40 30.66 -49.05
N THR A 399 23.50 31.84 -48.43
CA THR A 399 23.55 33.13 -49.12
C THR A 399 24.97 33.61 -49.34
N ASN A 400 25.90 33.20 -48.47
CA ASN A 400 27.31 33.55 -48.59
C ASN A 400 28.17 32.51 -47.87
N MET A 401 29.35 32.21 -48.42
CA MET A 401 30.41 31.48 -47.72
C MET A 401 31.73 32.23 -47.89
N VAL A 402 32.40 32.51 -46.78
CA VAL A 402 33.66 33.26 -46.75
C VAL A 402 34.70 32.43 -46.04
N HIS A 403 35.90 32.32 -46.63
CA HIS A 403 37.07 31.77 -45.96
C HIS A 403 38.14 32.85 -45.84
N ALA A 404 38.54 33.19 -44.62
CA ALA A 404 39.60 34.14 -44.34
C ALA A 404 40.89 33.39 -43.97
N ALA A 405 41.80 33.29 -44.93
CA ALA A 405 43.08 32.59 -44.73
C ALA A 405 43.97 33.27 -43.68
N SER A 406 43.81 34.59 -43.46
CA SER A 406 44.61 35.38 -42.50
C SER A 406 44.44 34.92 -41.05
N ASN A 407 43.29 34.34 -40.70
CA ASN A 407 42.98 33.85 -39.37
C ASN A 407 42.38 32.44 -39.38
N ALA A 408 42.48 31.73 -40.52
CA ALA A 408 41.95 30.37 -40.70
C ALA A 408 40.48 30.24 -40.27
N THR A 409 39.61 31.17 -40.66
CA THR A 409 38.18 31.10 -40.35
C THR A 409 37.32 30.85 -41.58
N GLY A 410 36.32 29.99 -41.43
CA GLY A 410 35.22 29.84 -42.35
C GLY A 410 33.96 30.47 -41.77
N VAL A 411 33.20 31.18 -42.60
CA VAL A 411 31.88 31.73 -42.26
C VAL A 411 30.87 31.26 -43.29
N ILE A 412 29.77 30.66 -42.83
CA ILE A 412 28.61 30.32 -43.66
C ILE A 412 27.45 31.18 -43.23
N ARG A 413 26.76 31.82 -44.18
CA ARG A 413 25.55 32.62 -43.97
C ARG A 413 24.40 32.03 -44.76
N TRP A 414 23.19 32.12 -44.22
CA TRP A 414 21.98 31.63 -44.89
C TRP A 414 20.80 32.57 -44.68
N ASN A 415 19.73 32.37 -45.44
CA ASN A 415 18.43 32.92 -45.10
C ASN A 415 17.77 32.04 -44.04
N GLY A 416 17.31 32.65 -42.95
CA GLY A 416 16.61 31.95 -41.87
C GLY A 416 15.37 32.71 -41.45
N GLN A 417 14.56 32.07 -40.63
CA GLN A 417 13.39 32.68 -40.00
C GLN A 417 13.40 32.44 -38.49
N SER A 418 12.91 33.41 -37.74
CA SER A 418 12.77 33.28 -36.30
C SER A 418 11.41 32.60 -36.02
N PRO A 419 11.31 31.70 -35.03
CA PRO A 419 12.35 31.30 -34.07
C PRO A 419 13.10 30.01 -34.44
N THR A 420 13.07 29.56 -35.70
CA THR A 420 13.65 28.28 -36.14
C THR A 420 15.14 28.17 -35.79
N VAL A 421 15.49 27.06 -35.14
CA VAL A 421 16.88 26.68 -34.86
C VAL A 421 17.47 25.99 -36.08
N TYR A 422 18.63 26.47 -36.51
CA TYR A 422 19.38 25.94 -37.65
C TYR A 422 20.70 25.32 -37.20
N GLU A 423 21.14 24.30 -37.93
CA GLU A 423 22.47 23.73 -37.80
C GLU A 423 23.17 23.74 -39.15
N THR A 424 24.49 23.93 -39.10
CA THR A 424 25.34 23.75 -40.27
C THR A 424 26.08 22.43 -40.14
N GLN A 425 26.23 21.72 -41.25
CA GLN A 425 26.90 20.43 -41.29
C GLN A 425 27.84 20.36 -42.49
N TYR A 426 28.83 19.49 -42.41
CA TYR A 426 29.77 19.25 -43.51
C TYR A 426 30.01 17.77 -43.78
N VAL A 427 30.49 17.48 -44.99
CA VAL A 427 31.00 16.16 -45.40
C VAL A 427 32.20 16.35 -46.33
N ASN A 428 33.16 15.43 -46.30
CA ASN A 428 34.38 15.52 -47.12
C ASN A 428 34.17 15.07 -48.58
N ALA A 429 33.16 14.25 -48.84
CA ALA A 429 32.81 13.79 -50.18
C ALA A 429 31.31 13.50 -50.28
N LEU A 430 30.70 13.80 -51.43
CA LEU A 430 29.31 13.44 -51.68
C LEU A 430 29.22 11.97 -52.10
N SER A 431 28.44 11.18 -51.36
CA SER A 431 28.13 9.79 -51.69
C SER A 431 26.74 9.41 -51.17
N THR A 432 26.16 8.35 -51.72
CA THR A 432 24.91 7.77 -51.18
C THR A 432 25.17 7.21 -49.78
N GLY A 433 24.30 7.51 -48.82
CA GLY A 433 24.45 7.07 -47.43
C GLY A 433 25.53 7.80 -46.64
N MET A 434 26.01 8.96 -47.10
CA MET A 434 27.01 9.76 -46.40
C MET A 434 26.51 10.26 -45.04
N THR A 435 27.40 10.23 -44.04
CA THR A 435 27.16 10.83 -42.73
C THR A 435 27.62 12.27 -42.72
N TRP A 436 26.71 13.18 -42.41
CA TRP A 436 27.03 14.59 -42.21
C TRP A 436 27.52 14.83 -40.79
N THR A 437 28.54 15.67 -40.64
CA THR A 437 29.09 16.05 -39.33
C THR A 437 28.69 17.48 -38.99
N THR A 438 28.21 17.72 -37.77
CA THR A 438 27.87 19.06 -37.29
C THR A 438 29.07 20.00 -37.32
N TRP A 439 28.85 21.21 -37.79
CA TRP A 439 29.85 22.27 -37.93
C TRP A 439 29.50 23.42 -36.98
N GLY A 440 30.00 23.34 -35.74
CA GLY A 440 29.76 24.33 -34.69
C GLY A 440 28.45 24.14 -33.93
N HIS A 441 27.94 25.21 -33.32
CA HIS A 441 26.74 25.22 -32.49
C HIS A 441 25.44 25.47 -33.27
N ALA A 442 24.30 25.13 -32.66
CA ALA A 442 22.98 25.44 -33.19
C ALA A 442 22.70 26.96 -33.14
N VAL A 443 22.05 27.50 -34.17
CA VAL A 443 21.79 28.94 -34.33
C VAL A 443 20.28 29.21 -34.24
N PRO A 444 19.78 29.71 -33.09
CA PRO A 444 18.34 29.84 -32.81
C PRO A 444 17.70 31.12 -33.38
N GLY A 445 18.50 32.03 -33.93
CA GLY A 445 18.02 33.33 -34.38
C GLY A 445 19.08 34.11 -35.15
N PRO A 446 18.75 35.34 -35.59
CA PRO A 446 19.67 36.18 -36.35
C PRO A 446 20.84 36.70 -35.50
N PRO A 447 22.01 36.98 -36.12
CA PRO A 447 22.28 36.77 -37.55
C PRO A 447 22.43 35.29 -37.88
N TYR A 448 21.84 34.87 -39.02
CA TYR A 448 21.91 33.49 -39.52
C TYR A 448 23.27 33.23 -40.16
N GLU A 449 24.28 33.11 -39.31
CA GLU A 449 25.65 32.81 -39.69
C GLU A 449 26.33 31.88 -38.70
N GLN A 450 27.28 31.10 -39.20
CA GLN A 450 28.13 30.24 -38.39
C GLN A 450 29.58 30.51 -38.74
N THR A 451 30.41 30.73 -37.72
CA THR A 451 31.84 30.93 -37.85
C THR A 451 32.59 29.81 -37.14
N ASN A 452 33.57 29.19 -37.81
CA ASN A 452 34.42 28.16 -37.22
C ASN A 452 35.85 28.26 -37.76
N SER A 453 36.80 27.73 -37.00
CA SER A 453 38.19 27.58 -37.41
C SER A 453 38.31 26.49 -38.50
N VAL A 454 38.95 26.83 -39.61
CA VAL A 454 39.19 25.96 -40.77
C VAL A 454 40.66 26.13 -41.16
N SER A 455 41.50 25.17 -40.75
CA SER A 455 42.96 25.21 -40.96
C SER A 455 43.38 24.95 -42.42
N SER A 456 42.50 24.42 -43.26
CA SER A 456 42.76 24.22 -44.69
C SER A 456 41.47 24.15 -45.51
N LEU A 457 41.52 24.68 -46.74
CA LEU A 457 40.51 24.47 -47.77
C LEU A 457 40.60 23.05 -48.33
N THR A 458 40.25 22.07 -47.51
CA THR A 458 39.94 20.72 -48.04
C THR A 458 38.61 20.80 -48.79
N GLN A 459 38.42 19.97 -49.83
CA GLN A 459 37.11 19.84 -50.46
C GLN A 459 36.13 19.35 -49.40
N ARG A 460 35.23 20.25 -48.98
CA ARG A 460 34.13 19.97 -48.08
C ARG A 460 32.85 20.48 -48.73
N PHE A 461 31.79 19.72 -48.55
CA PHE A 461 30.44 20.12 -48.90
C PHE A 461 29.74 20.52 -47.61
N TYR A 462 28.96 21.58 -47.66
CA TYR A 462 28.25 22.12 -46.52
C TYR A 462 26.75 22.12 -46.78
N ARG A 463 25.97 21.95 -45.73
CA ARG A 463 24.53 22.18 -45.75
C ARG A 463 24.08 22.91 -44.49
N VAL A 464 22.94 23.56 -44.59
CA VAL A 464 22.20 24.13 -43.46
C VAL A 464 20.92 23.33 -43.33
N THR A 465 20.59 22.92 -42.11
CA THR A 465 19.42 22.10 -41.79
C THR A 465 18.65 22.72 -40.63
N ALA A 466 17.37 22.38 -40.53
CA ALA A 466 16.52 22.66 -39.37
C ALA A 466 16.22 21.31 -38.69
N PRO A 467 17.13 20.79 -37.84
CA PRO A 467 17.19 19.37 -37.46
C PRO A 467 16.00 18.89 -36.64
N TYR A 468 15.31 19.78 -35.91
CA TYR A 468 14.15 19.46 -35.08
C TYR A 468 12.82 19.76 -35.78
N THR A 469 12.79 19.81 -37.11
CA THR A 469 11.53 20.00 -37.82
C THR A 469 10.65 18.76 -37.62
N ALA A 470 9.40 18.95 -37.24
CA ALA A 470 8.45 17.86 -37.06
C ALA A 470 8.36 16.98 -38.33
N PRO A 471 8.29 15.65 -38.19
CA PRO A 471 8.25 14.71 -39.32
C PRO A 471 7.02 14.83 -40.20
#